data_AF-A0A6G3SCY9-F1
#
_entry.id   AF-A0A6G3SCY9-F1
#
_cell.length_a   1.000
_cell.length_b   1.000
_cell.length_c   1.000
_cell.angle_alpha   90.00
_cell.angle_beta   90.00
_cell.angle_gamma   90.00
#
_symmetry.space_group_name_H-M   'P 1'
#
loop_
_entity.id
_entity.type
_entity.pdbx_description
1 polymer ?
#
loop_
_entity_poly.entity_id
_entity_poly.type
_entity_poly.pdbx_seq_one_letter_code
_entity_poly.pdbx_strand_id
1 'polypeptide(L)' 'VLHGSAGAVAAQALRRIGERPEAAANASGSLTVILSGRTESLPEAAFTYAEGRSLAAVSHVG' A
#
# COMPACT_ATOMS: atom_id res chain seq x y z
N VAL A 1 -16.96 -9.39 -1.26
CA VAL A 1 -16.00 -10.47 -0.93
C VAL A 1 -14.63 -9.83 -0.86
N LEU A 2 -13.88 -10.03 0.22
CA LEU A 2 -12.52 -9.51 0.32
C LEU A 2 -11.57 -10.42 -0.48
N HIS A 3 -10.90 -9.87 -1.49
CA HIS A 3 -9.94 -10.60 -2.30
C HIS A 3 -8.57 -10.59 -1.61
N GLY A 4 -8.22 -11.67 -0.92
CA GLY A 4 -6.96 -11.81 -0.16
C GLY A 4 -5.69 -11.97 -1.01
N SER A 5 -5.63 -11.37 -2.20
CA SER A 5 -4.50 -11.51 -3.13
C SER A 5 -3.25 -10.74 -2.70
N ALA A 6 -3.39 -9.71 -1.86
CA ALA A 6 -2.30 -8.79 -1.48
C ALA A 6 -1.05 -9.54 -0.99
N GLY A 7 -1.21 -10.49 -0.06
CA GLY A 7 -0.09 -11.27 0.47
C GLY A 7 0.61 -12.13 -0.59
N ALA A 8 -0.16 -12.77 -1.47
CA ALA A 8 0.39 -13.58 -2.56
C ALA A 8 1.17 -12.73 -3.57
N VAL A 9 0.67 -11.53 -3.90
CA VAL A 9 1.34 -10.58 -4.79
C VAL A 9 2.62 -10.04 -4.17
N ALA A 10 2.61 -9.70 -2.87
CA ALA A 10 3.80 -9.23 -2.17
C ALA A 10 4.91 -10.30 -2.15
N ALA A 11 4.57 -11.54 -1.81
CA ALA A 11 5.52 -12.66 -1.84
C ALA A 11 6.06 -12.92 -3.25
N GLN A 12 5.21 -12.78 -4.28
CA GLN A 12 5.62 -12.93 -5.67
C GLN A 12 6.59 -11.83 -6.11
N ALA A 13 6.34 -10.57 -5.74
CA ALA A 13 7.17 -9.44 -6.08
C ALA A 13 8.57 -9.58 -5.47
N LEU A 14 8.65 -9.89 -4.17
CA LEU A 14 9.91 -10.11 -3.46
C LEU A 14 10.75 -11.22 -4.12
N ARG A 15 10.11 -12.36 -4.43
CA ARG A 15 10.80 -13.46 -5.13
C ARG A 15 11.37 -13.05 -6.49
N ARG A 16 10.65 -12.21 -7.25
CA ARG A 16 11.10 -11.74 -8.57
C ARG A 16 12.29 -10.79 -8.50
N ILE A 17 12.38 -9.97 -7.44
CA ILE A 17 13.49 -9.04 -7.26
C ILE A 17 14.66 -9.64 -6.48
N GLY A 18 14.56 -10.92 -6.06
CA GLY A 18 15.60 -11.61 -5.30
C GLY A 18 15.63 -11.26 -3.81
N GLU A 19 14.61 -10.58 -3.30
CA GLU A 19 14.50 -10.15 -1.91
C GLU A 19 13.75 -11.15 -1.05
N ARG A 20 14.01 -11.11 0.27
CA ARG A 20 13.28 -11.89 1.27
C ARG A 20 12.33 -10.99 2.07
N PRO A 21 11.18 -11.51 2.52
CA PRO A 21 10.31 -10.75 3.43
C PRO A 21 11.05 -10.43 4.72
N GLU A 22 11.08 -9.14 5.09
CA GLU A 22 11.59 -8.66 6.37
C GLU A 22 10.45 -7.99 7.13
N ALA A 23 9.79 -8.75 8.01
CA ALA A 23 8.60 -8.27 8.73
C ALA A 23 8.89 -7.11 9.70
N ALA A 24 10.14 -6.98 10.15
CA ALA A 24 10.58 -5.92 11.06
C ALA A 24 11.14 -4.69 10.32
N ALA A 25 11.13 -4.68 8.98
CA ALA A 25 11.60 -3.54 8.21
C ALA A 25 10.76 -2.30 8.54
N ASN A 26 11.43 -1.18 8.76
CA ASN A 26 10.74 0.10 8.93
C ASN A 26 9.99 0.44 7.64
N ALA A 27 8.74 0.87 7.77
CA ALA A 27 7.97 1.36 6.63
C ALA A 27 8.58 2.70 6.17
N SER A 28 9.50 2.63 5.21
CA SER A 28 10.12 3.79 4.58
C SER A 28 9.45 4.07 3.24
N GLY A 29 8.82 5.24 3.12
CA GLY A 29 8.17 5.65 1.88
C GLY A 29 7.06 6.68 2.11
N SER A 30 6.70 7.38 1.04
CA SER A 30 5.52 8.25 0.99
C SER A 30 4.50 7.69 -0.01
N LEU A 31 3.23 8.02 0.21
CA LEU A 31 2.16 7.70 -0.72
C LEU A 31 1.66 8.97 -1.42
N THR A 32 1.72 8.95 -2.76
CA THR A 32 1.06 9.92 -3.63
C THR A 32 -0.09 9.21 -4.36
N VAL A 33 -1.32 9.67 -4.16
CA VAL A 33 -2.49 9.12 -4.84
C VAL A 33 -2.77 9.92 -6.11
N ILE A 34 -2.83 9.22 -7.25
CA ILE A 34 -3.23 9.82 -8.54
C ILE A 34 -4.61 9.26 -8.92
N LEU A 35 -5.63 10.11 -8.92
CA LEU A 35 -6.99 9.76 -9.33
C LEU A 35 -7.39 10.66 -10.50
N SER A 36 -7.83 10.04 -11.61
CA SER A 36 -8.21 10.75 -12.84
C SER A 36 -7.11 11.70 -13.36
N GLY A 37 -5.83 11.32 -13.16
CA GLY A 37 -4.67 12.10 -13.60
C GLY A 37 -4.25 13.24 -12.67
N ARG A 38 -4.83 13.36 -11.48
CA ARG A 38 -4.53 14.42 -10.51
C ARG A 38 -4.08 13.84 -9.18
N THR A 39 -3.19 14.56 -8.49
CA THR A 39 -2.86 14.25 -7.10
C THR A 39 -4.06 14.54 -6.22
N GLU A 40 -4.46 13.56 -5.42
CA GLU A 40 -5.64 13.58 -4.57
C GLU A 40 -5.30 13.00 -3.20
N SER A 41 -6.21 13.16 -2.24
CA SER A 41 -6.12 12.46 -0.95
C SER A 41 -6.54 11.00 -1.09
N LEU A 42 -6.12 10.15 -0.15
CA LEU A 42 -6.57 8.76 -0.11
C LEU A 42 -8.11 8.70 0.08
N PRO A 43 -8.87 8.07 -0.83
CA PRO A 43 -10.34 8.06 -0.75
C PRO A 43 -10.86 7.37 0.50
N GLU A 44 -11.98 7.86 1.04
CA GLU A 44 -12.58 7.33 2.29
C GLU A 44 -12.85 5.82 2.23
N ALA A 45 -13.28 5.32 1.07
CA ALA A 45 -13.52 3.91 0.84
C ALA A 45 -12.30 3.02 1.14
N ALA A 46 -11.07 3.53 0.98
CA ALA A 46 -9.84 2.81 1.29
C ALA A 46 -9.73 2.47 2.78
N PHE A 47 -10.25 3.32 3.68
CA PHE A 47 -10.19 3.08 5.13
C PHE A 47 -11.06 1.92 5.62
N THR A 48 -11.94 1.39 4.75
CA THR A 48 -12.68 0.15 5.00
C THR A 48 -11.72 -1.06 5.08
N TYR A 49 -10.57 -0.99 4.40
CA TYR A 49 -9.53 -2.02 4.41
C TYR A 49 -8.52 -1.78 5.55
N ALA A 50 -8.02 -2.85 6.16
CA ALA A 50 -6.99 -2.73 7.20
C ALA A 50 -5.71 -2.10 6.64
N GLU A 51 -5.35 -2.50 5.43
CA GLU A 51 -4.21 -1.99 4.67
C GLU A 51 -4.37 -0.51 4.35
N GLY A 52 -5.58 -0.06 3.97
CA GLY A 52 -5.85 1.36 3.70
C GLY A 52 -5.67 2.24 4.94
N ARG A 53 -5.97 1.72 6.14
CA ARG A 53 -5.67 2.42 7.40
C ARG A 53 -4.17 2.52 7.66
N SER A 54 -3.40 1.48 7.36
CA SER A 54 -1.93 1.54 7.47
C SER A 54 -1.31 2.58 6.51
N LEU A 55 -1.87 2.73 5.30
CA LEU A 55 -1.42 3.70 4.31
C LEU A 55 -1.69 5.16 4.72
N ALA A 56 -2.68 5.41 5.56
CA ALA A 56 -2.99 6.75 6.07
C ALA A 56 -1.77 7.41 6.76
N ALA A 57 -0.94 6.62 7.43
CA ALA A 57 0.22 7.11 8.19
C ALA A 57 1.35 7.67 7.31
N VAL A 58 1.37 7.31 6.01
CA VAL A 58 2.41 7.73 5.03
C VAL A 58 1.84 8.53 3.87
N SER A 59 0.55 8.89 3.95
CA SER A 59 -0.14 9.67 2.92
C SER A 59 0.20 11.16 3.07
N HIS A 60 0.63 11.79 1.98
CA HIS A 60 0.74 13.24 1.93
C HIS A 60 -0.50 13.83 1.26
N VAL A 61 -1.08 14.84 1.90
CA VAL A 61 -2.02 15.76 1.24
C VAL A 61 -1.15 16.74 0.44
N GLY A 62 -1.43 16.86 -0.86
CA GLY A 62 -0.80 17.84 -1.73
C GLY A 62 -1.21 19.27 -1.40
#